data_AF-A0A1A8B8E8-F1
#
_entry.id   AF-A0A1A8B8E8-F1
#
_cell.length_a   1.000
_cell.length_b   1.000
_cell.length_c   1.000
_cell.angle_alpha   90.00
_cell.angle_beta   90.00
_cell.angle_gamma   90.00
#
_symmetry.space_group_name_H-M   'P 1'
#
loop_
_entity.id
_entity.type
_entity.pdbx_description
1 polymer ?
#
loop_
_entity_poly.entity_id
_entity_poly.type
_entity_poly.pdbx_seq_one_letter_code
_entity_poly.pdbx_strand_id
1 'polypeptide(L)'
;MVRSRTRIVPITAPGGAMSLIHQFADDTTITVRDMEGIDEVMKAFDLYGRASGAKISIKKLCIMQFGDQKNIPCKWEFERRNQNIRIMGIVFGEDAGEARDLAWGSVINKIKQILAVWKGRSLNVKGRAVVLNALVFSRMNYVMSTLDLPV
;
A
#
# COMPACT_ATOMS: atom_id res chain seq x y z
N MET A 1 10.76 12.39 -15.12
CA MET A 1 11.89 12.56 -14.18
C MET A 1 12.38 11.24 -13.59
N VAL A 2 11.57 10.46 -12.87
CA VAL A 2 11.99 9.12 -12.38
C VAL A 2 12.12 8.13 -13.55
N ARG A 3 11.09 8.00 -14.40
CA ARG A 3 11.09 7.12 -15.58
C ARG A 3 12.15 7.43 -16.64
N SER A 4 12.69 8.65 -16.64
CA SER A 4 13.68 9.11 -17.62
C SER A 4 15.13 8.85 -17.17
N ARG A 5 15.35 8.36 -15.94
CA ARG A 5 16.69 8.02 -15.43
C ARG A 5 17.00 6.56 -15.68
N THR A 6 18.06 6.29 -16.44
CA THR A 6 18.50 4.93 -16.82
C THR A 6 18.95 4.08 -15.64
N ARG A 7 19.36 4.70 -14.53
CA ARG A 7 19.80 4.02 -13.30
C ARG A 7 18.66 3.63 -12.35
N ILE A 8 17.43 4.10 -12.58
CA ILE A 8 16.28 3.67 -11.79
C ILE A 8 15.60 2.53 -12.55
N VAL A 9 16.00 1.31 -12.22
CA VAL A 9 15.56 0.13 -12.97
C VAL A 9 14.28 -0.44 -12.36
N PRO A 10 13.21 -0.61 -13.16
CA PRO A 10 11.98 -1.26 -12.71
C PRO A 10 12.18 -2.72 -12.31
N ILE A 11 11.30 -3.22 -11.45
CA ILE A 11 11.19 -4.64 -11.12
C ILE A 11 10.13 -5.31 -11.98
N THR A 12 10.34 -6.57 -12.34
CA THR A 12 9.34 -7.36 -13.09
C THR A 12 8.41 -8.05 -12.10
N ALA A 13 7.11 -7.81 -12.21
CA ALA A 13 6.09 -8.48 -11.42
C ALA A 13 5.83 -9.91 -11.93
N PRO A 14 5.22 -10.80 -11.12
CA PRO A 14 4.93 -12.19 -11.51
C PRO A 14 4.11 -12.40 -12.80
N GLY A 15 3.46 -11.35 -13.31
CA GLY A 15 2.74 -11.36 -14.61
C GLY A 15 3.51 -10.73 -15.78
N GLY A 16 4.81 -10.48 -15.64
CA GLY A 16 5.65 -9.86 -16.68
C GLY A 16 5.54 -8.34 -16.79
N ALA A 17 4.63 -7.72 -16.04
CA ALA A 17 4.50 -6.26 -15.99
C ALA A 17 5.67 -5.60 -15.25
N MET A 18 6.16 -4.48 -15.76
CA MET A 18 7.20 -3.70 -15.10
C MET A 18 6.60 -2.78 -14.05
N SER A 19 7.05 -2.90 -12.81
CA SER A 19 6.68 -2.06 -11.67
C SER A 19 7.82 -1.09 -11.38
N LEU A 20 7.51 0.22 -11.32
CA LEU A 20 8.48 1.27 -11.03
C LEU A 20 7.92 2.35 -10.11
N ILE A 21 6.80 2.94 -10.51
CA ILE A 21 6.21 4.08 -9.81
C ILE A 21 4.70 3.94 -9.82
N HIS A 22 4.12 4.02 -8.63
CA HIS A 22 2.68 3.97 -8.36
C HIS A 22 2.34 5.22 -7.58
N GLN A 23 1.47 6.07 -8.13
CA GLN A 23 1.12 7.35 -7.53
C GLN A 23 -0.38 7.48 -7.40
N PHE A 24 -0.81 7.95 -6.25
CA PHE A 24 -2.19 8.30 -5.98
C PHE A 24 -2.22 9.57 -5.14
N ALA A 25 -2.60 10.68 -5.76
CA ALA A 25 -2.42 12.01 -5.19
C ALA A 25 -0.96 12.24 -4.75
N ASP A 26 -0.73 12.52 -3.46
CA ASP A 26 0.59 12.73 -2.87
C ASP A 26 1.29 11.43 -2.45
N ASP A 27 0.54 10.34 -2.25
CA ASP A 27 1.11 9.03 -1.95
C ASP A 27 1.85 8.49 -3.19
N THR A 28 3.15 8.31 -3.04
CA THR A 28 4.04 7.80 -4.09
C THR A 28 4.79 6.58 -3.58
N THR A 29 4.56 5.43 -4.22
CA THR A 29 5.32 4.21 -4.01
C THR A 29 6.24 3.98 -5.19
N ILE A 30 7.51 3.74 -4.91
CA ILE A 30 8.52 3.46 -5.92
C ILE A 30 9.15 2.11 -5.63
N THR A 31 9.26 1.28 -6.66
CA THR A 31 9.95 -0.01 -6.63
C THR A 31 11.25 0.09 -7.40
N VAL A 32 12.32 -0.37 -6.77
CA VAL A 32 13.69 -0.34 -7.31
C VAL A 32 14.37 -1.66 -7.02
N ARG A 33 15.37 -1.99 -7.84
CA ARG A 33 16.12 -3.24 -7.73
C ARG A 33 17.07 -3.28 -6.53
N ASP A 34 17.65 -2.14 -6.17
CA ASP A 34 18.76 -2.04 -5.23
C ASP A 34 18.80 -0.67 -4.53
N MET A 35 19.75 -0.52 -3.60
CA MET A 35 19.96 0.73 -2.85
C MET A 35 20.46 1.88 -3.72
N GLU A 36 21.18 1.62 -4.81
CA GLU A 36 21.62 2.67 -5.73
C GLU A 36 20.42 3.30 -6.45
N GLY A 37 19.42 2.50 -6.80
CA GLY A 37 18.15 2.96 -7.33
C GLY A 37 17.43 3.92 -6.39
N ILE A 38 17.45 3.65 -5.07
CA ILE A 38 16.89 4.54 -4.05
C ILE A 38 17.61 5.89 -4.06
N ASP A 39 18.94 5.89 -4.17
CA ASP A 39 19.72 7.12 -4.21
C ASP A 39 19.39 7.98 -5.41
N GLU A 40 19.19 7.36 -6.57
CA GLU A 40 18.79 8.05 -7.78
C GLU A 40 17.35 8.59 -7.69
N VAL A 41 16.45 7.86 -7.02
CA VAL A 41 15.09 8.34 -6.70
C VAL A 41 15.15 9.57 -5.80
N MET A 42 15.96 9.55 -4.74
CA MET A 42 16.11 10.69 -3.84
C MET A 42 16.72 11.91 -4.53
N LYS A 43 17.69 11.73 -5.43
CA LYS A 43 18.21 12.81 -6.30
C LYS A 43 17.14 13.36 -7.24
N ALA A 44 16.28 12.50 -7.76
CA ALA A 44 15.17 12.92 -8.60
C ALA A 44 14.20 13.77 -7.77
N PHE A 45 13.79 13.30 -6.61
CA PHE A 45 12.91 14.05 -5.72
C PHE A 45 13.48 15.40 -5.26
N ASP A 46 14.77 15.47 -4.95
CA ASP A 46 15.44 16.73 -4.64
C ASP A 46 15.35 17.73 -5.81
N LEU A 47 15.64 17.27 -7.03
CA LEU A 47 15.53 18.11 -8.23
C LEU A 47 14.10 18.63 -8.43
N TYR A 48 13.11 17.75 -8.27
CA TYR A 48 11.70 18.14 -8.35
C TYR A 48 11.31 19.12 -7.26
N GLY A 49 11.76 18.91 -6.03
CA GLY A 49 11.51 19.82 -4.91
C GLY A 49 12.10 21.20 -5.16
N ARG A 50 13.32 21.28 -5.69
CA ARG A 50 13.96 22.54 -6.09
C ARG A 50 13.21 23.27 -7.21
N ALA A 51 12.65 22.54 -8.17
CA ALA A 51 11.91 23.13 -9.29
C ALA A 51 10.48 23.54 -8.93
N SER A 52 9.80 22.79 -8.06
CA SER A 52 8.37 22.98 -7.75
C SER A 52 8.11 23.67 -6.41
N GLY A 53 9.10 23.74 -5.53
CA GLY A 53 8.92 24.15 -4.12
C GLY A 53 8.34 23.04 -3.23
N ALA A 54 8.05 21.85 -3.76
CA ALA A 54 7.56 20.72 -2.97
C ALA A 54 8.65 20.17 -2.03
N LYS A 55 8.26 19.70 -0.84
CA LYS A 55 9.18 19.14 0.15
C LYS A 55 8.74 17.75 0.59
N ILE A 56 9.67 16.79 0.52
CA ILE A 56 9.45 15.45 1.04
C ILE A 56 9.72 15.40 2.54
N SER A 57 8.83 14.75 3.27
CA SER A 57 9.02 14.44 4.68
C SER A 57 9.73 13.09 4.84
N ILE A 58 11.05 13.11 5.01
CA ILE A 58 11.87 11.89 5.18
C ILE A 58 11.31 10.99 6.30
N LYS A 59 10.86 11.57 7.42
CA LYS A 59 10.26 10.84 8.55
C LYS A 59 8.99 10.04 8.21
N LYS A 60 8.33 10.36 7.11
CA LYS A 60 7.12 9.65 6.63
C LYS A 60 7.46 8.60 5.57
N LEU A 61 8.68 8.61 5.04
CA LEU A 61 9.11 7.61 4.08
C LEU A 61 9.34 6.30 4.81
N CYS A 62 8.81 5.23 4.23
CA CYS A 62 9.04 3.88 4.68
C CYS A 62 9.68 3.07 3.56
N ILE A 63 10.46 2.06 3.95
CA ILE A 63 11.11 1.12 3.05
C ILE A 63 10.81 -0.30 3.49
N MET A 64 10.43 -1.13 2.52
CA MET A 64 10.35 -2.57 2.69
C MET A 64 11.25 -3.23 1.65
N GLN A 65 12.07 -4.18 2.11
CA GLN A 65 12.89 -5.03 1.25
C GLN A 65 12.19 -6.35 1.02
N PHE A 66 12.30 -6.91 -0.17
CA PHE A 66 11.67 -8.16 -0.57
C PHE A 66 12.70 -9.18 -1.07
N GLY A 67 12.37 -10.46 -0.97
CA GLY A 67 13.21 -11.56 -1.46
C GLY A 67 14.53 -11.67 -0.70
N ASP A 68 15.61 -11.97 -1.41
CA ASP A 68 16.95 -12.16 -0.84
C ASP A 68 17.63 -10.83 -0.42
N GLN A 69 17.01 -9.69 -0.74
CA GLN A 69 17.56 -8.35 -0.47
C GLN A 69 17.31 -7.87 0.97
N LYS A 70 17.25 -8.79 1.94
CA LYS A 70 16.95 -8.45 3.35
C LYS A 70 18.18 -7.89 4.05
N ASN A 71 17.95 -6.93 4.93
CA ASN A 71 18.97 -6.35 5.83
C ASN A 71 20.10 -5.64 5.11
N ILE A 72 19.88 -5.24 3.85
CA ILE A 72 20.80 -4.35 3.16
C ILE A 72 20.72 -2.98 3.83
N PRO A 73 21.85 -2.41 4.29
CA PRO A 73 21.87 -1.09 4.88
C PRO A 73 21.32 -0.04 3.91
N CYS A 74 20.39 0.79 4.38
CA CYS A 74 19.95 1.99 3.67
C CYS A 74 20.63 3.19 4.30
N LYS A 75 21.24 4.06 3.49
CA LYS A 75 21.89 5.28 3.99
C LYS A 75 20.89 6.35 4.47
N TRP A 76 19.62 6.20 4.12
CA TRP A 76 18.55 7.13 4.46
C TRP A 76 17.80 6.64 5.69
N GLU A 77 17.43 7.57 6.57
CA GLU A 77 16.68 7.31 7.79
C GLU A 77 15.19 7.08 7.50
N PHE A 78 14.88 6.11 6.65
CA PHE A 78 13.50 5.68 6.39
C PHE A 78 12.99 4.76 7.48
N GLU A 79 11.69 4.80 7.74
CA GLU A 79 11.06 3.79 8.59
C GLU A 79 11.16 2.43 7.90
N ARG A 80 11.81 1.46 8.54
CA ARG A 80 11.98 0.12 7.97
C ARG A 80 10.82 -0.80 8.32
N ARG A 81 10.20 -1.39 7.29
CA ARG A 81 9.14 -2.39 7.41
C ARG A 81 9.71 -3.75 6.99
N ASN A 82 9.56 -4.75 7.86
CA ASN A 82 10.18 -6.07 7.66
C ASN A 82 9.20 -7.15 7.20
N GLN A 83 7.93 -7.07 7.63
CA GLN A 83 6.94 -8.13 7.38
C GLN A 83 5.90 -7.70 6.36
N ASN A 84 5.37 -6.49 6.52
CA ASN A 84 4.30 -5.98 5.71
C ASN A 84 4.37 -4.46 5.52
N ILE A 85 3.87 -4.02 4.37
CA ILE A 85 3.71 -2.62 4.01
C ILE A 85 2.32 -2.42 3.43
N ARG A 86 1.66 -1.32 3.81
CA ARG A 86 0.36 -0.96 3.26
C ARG A 86 0.55 0.03 2.13
N ILE A 87 0.10 -0.33 0.92
CA ILE A 87 0.11 0.53 -0.26
C ILE A 87 -1.33 0.67 -0.73
N MET A 88 -1.83 1.91 -0.79
CA MET A 88 -3.18 2.23 -1.28
C MET A 88 -4.30 1.38 -0.63
N GLY A 89 -4.17 1.10 0.68
CA GLY A 89 -5.14 0.31 1.43
C GLY A 89 -4.98 -1.21 1.36
N ILE A 90 -4.12 -1.72 0.46
CA ILE A 90 -3.79 -3.15 0.35
C ILE A 90 -2.50 -3.45 1.11
N VAL A 91 -2.46 -4.60 1.78
CA VAL A 91 -1.29 -5.05 2.53
C VAL A 91 -0.46 -5.94 1.62
N PHE A 92 0.81 -5.60 1.49
CA PHE A 92 1.83 -6.40 0.81
C PHE A 92 2.77 -6.96 1.87
N GLY A 93 3.19 -8.20 1.71
CA GLY A 93 4.08 -8.88 2.66
C GLY A 93 5.00 -9.86 1.95
N GLU A 94 5.97 -10.40 2.68
CA GLU A 94 6.79 -11.50 2.18
C GLU A 94 5.95 -12.77 1.96
N ASP A 95 5.06 -13.06 2.90
CA ASP A 95 4.04 -14.07 2.77
C ASP A 95 2.76 -13.42 2.21
N ALA A 96 2.39 -13.81 0.98
CA ALA A 96 1.20 -13.29 0.32
C ALA A 96 -0.11 -13.74 1.00
N GLY A 97 -0.13 -14.94 1.57
CA GLY A 97 -1.28 -15.46 2.32
C GLY A 97 -1.48 -14.70 3.62
N GLU A 98 -0.41 -14.51 4.40
CA GLU A 98 -0.45 -13.72 5.63
C GLU A 98 -0.88 -12.27 5.34
N ALA A 99 -0.30 -11.63 4.31
CA ALA A 99 -0.65 -10.28 3.91
C ALA A 99 -2.13 -10.15 3.50
N ARG A 100 -2.64 -11.13 2.74
CA ARG A 100 -4.05 -11.22 2.37
C ARG A 100 -4.94 -11.34 3.61
N ASP A 101 -4.61 -12.24 4.53
CA ASP A 101 -5.43 -12.50 5.71
C ASP A 101 -5.41 -11.30 6.67
N LEU A 102 -4.29 -10.58 6.79
CA LEU A 102 -4.19 -9.31 7.50
C LEU A 102 -5.07 -8.22 6.88
N ALA A 103 -5.08 -8.11 5.54
CA ALA A 103 -5.93 -7.17 4.83
C ALA A 103 -7.42 -7.46 5.10
N TRP A 104 -7.83 -8.72 4.95
CA TRP A 104 -9.19 -9.17 5.23
C TRP A 104 -9.59 -9.01 6.70
N GLY A 105 -8.69 -9.31 7.64
CA GLY A 105 -8.91 -9.10 9.06
C GLY A 105 -9.28 -7.66 9.39
N SER A 106 -8.62 -6.68 8.76
CA SER A 106 -8.95 -5.26 8.93
C SER A 106 -10.36 -4.93 8.44
N VAL A 107 -10.76 -5.47 7.27
CA VAL A 107 -12.11 -5.28 6.71
C VAL A 107 -13.17 -5.91 7.61
N ILE A 108 -12.96 -7.16 8.01
CA ILE A 108 -13.87 -7.92 8.88
C ILE A 108 -14.06 -7.19 10.21
N ASN A 109 -12.98 -6.67 10.81
CA ASN A 109 -13.08 -5.93 12.07
C ASN A 109 -13.89 -4.64 11.92
N LYS A 110 -13.73 -3.89 10.82
CA LYS A 110 -14.57 -2.72 10.52
C LYS A 110 -16.03 -3.10 10.32
N ILE A 111 -16.30 -4.20 9.62
CA ILE A 111 -17.67 -4.72 9.44
C ILE A 111 -18.29 -5.08 10.79
N LYS A 112 -17.57 -5.78 11.66
CA LYS A 112 -18.03 -6.10 13.03
C LYS A 112 -18.38 -4.83 13.81
N GLN A 113 -17.55 -3.80 13.74
CA GLN A 113 -17.83 -2.51 14.40
C GLN A 113 -19.09 -1.83 13.84
N ILE A 114 -19.26 -1.80 12.52
CA ILE A 114 -20.48 -1.28 11.87
C ILE A 114 -21.69 -2.07 12.38
N LEU A 115 -21.65 -3.40 12.28
CA LEU A 115 -22.76 -4.24 12.72
C LEU A 115 -23.07 -4.06 14.21
N ALA A 116 -22.07 -3.90 15.08
CA ALA A 116 -22.28 -3.65 16.50
C ALA A 116 -23.03 -2.33 16.75
N VAL A 117 -22.65 -1.25 16.06
CA VAL A 117 -23.31 0.05 16.17
C VAL A 117 -24.75 0.00 15.67
N TRP A 118 -25.00 -0.67 14.55
CA TRP A 118 -26.31 -0.71 13.92
C TRP A 118 -27.25 -1.78 14.49
N LYS A 119 -26.72 -2.80 15.17
CA LYS A 119 -27.51 -3.80 15.92
C LYS A 119 -28.27 -3.17 17.08
N GLY A 120 -27.72 -2.13 17.71
CA GLY A 120 -28.37 -1.40 18.79
C GLY A 120 -29.51 -0.48 18.34
N ARG A 121 -29.76 -0.35 17.04
CA ARG A 121 -30.82 0.50 16.49
C ARG A 121 -32.03 -0.35 16.11
N SER A 122 -33.22 0.14 16.45
CA SER A 122 -34.51 -0.50 16.12
C SER A 122 -34.86 -0.37 14.64
N LEU A 123 -34.10 -1.04 13.77
CA LEU A 123 -34.30 -1.03 12.33
C LEU A 123 -35.30 -2.10 11.89
N ASN A 124 -36.23 -1.69 11.02
CA ASN A 124 -37.05 -2.62 10.24
C ASN A 124 -36.19 -3.35 9.17
N VAL A 125 -36.76 -4.37 8.53
CA VAL A 125 -36.07 -5.21 7.54
C VAL A 125 -35.47 -4.38 6.39
N LYS A 126 -36.20 -3.38 5.89
CA LYS A 126 -35.71 -2.48 4.83
C LYS A 126 -34.50 -1.68 5.29
N GLY A 127 -34.53 -1.11 6.50
CA GLY A 127 -33.42 -0.37 7.08
C GLY A 127 -32.18 -1.25 7.29
N ARG A 128 -32.36 -2.50 7.72
CA ARG A 128 -31.26 -3.48 7.83
C ARG A 128 -30.64 -3.77 6.46
N ALA A 129 -31.45 -3.97 5.42
CA ALA A 129 -30.97 -4.18 4.06
C ALA A 129 -30.16 -2.97 3.55
N VAL A 130 -30.63 -1.75 3.82
CA VAL A 130 -29.89 -0.52 3.46
C VAL A 130 -28.54 -0.47 4.17
N VAL A 131 -28.49 -0.76 5.48
CA VAL A 131 -27.23 -0.77 6.24
C VAL A 131 -26.25 -1.79 5.68
N LEU A 132 -26.71 -3.01 5.38
CA LEU A 132 -25.86 -4.05 4.80
C LEU A 132 -25.30 -3.62 3.44
N ASN A 133 -26.16 -3.16 2.53
CA ASN A 133 -25.74 -2.79 1.18
C ASN A 133 -24.84 -1.54 1.17
N ALA A 134 -25.22 -0.50 1.92
CA ALA A 134 -24.51 0.78 1.88
C ALA A 134 -23.23 0.77 2.71
N LEU A 135 -23.19 0.04 3.84
CA LEU A 135 -22.10 0.15 4.81
C LEU A 135 -21.26 -1.12 4.94
N VAL A 136 -21.82 -2.31 4.76
CA VAL A 136 -21.06 -3.56 4.85
C VAL A 136 -20.48 -3.92 3.49
N PHE A 137 -21.32 -4.00 2.46
CA PHE A 137 -20.89 -4.40 1.11
C PHE A 137 -19.88 -3.42 0.51
N SER A 138 -20.12 -2.11 0.68
CA SER A 138 -19.20 -1.06 0.22
C SER A 138 -17.78 -1.17 0.79
N ARG A 139 -17.60 -1.79 1.97
CA ARG A 139 -16.29 -1.99 2.61
C ARG A 139 -15.52 -3.17 2.04
N MET A 140 -16.22 -4.15 1.48
CA MET A 140 -15.61 -5.35 0.90
C MET A 140 -15.25 -5.13 -0.56
N ASN A 141 -16.01 -4.32 -1.30
CA ASN A 141 -15.89 -4.16 -2.76
C ASN A 141 -14.46 -3.94 -3.24
N TYR A 142 -13.74 -3.00 -2.62
CA TYR A 142 -12.36 -2.72 -3.02
C TYR A 142 -11.45 -3.92 -2.82
N VAL A 143 -11.47 -4.52 -1.62
CA VAL A 143 -10.60 -5.66 -1.30
C VAL A 143 -10.93 -6.88 -2.16
N MET A 144 -12.21 -7.19 -2.38
CA MET A 144 -12.66 -8.26 -3.28
C MET A 144 -12.21 -8.08 -4.73
N SER A 145 -12.06 -6.83 -5.20
CA SER A 145 -11.59 -6.57 -6.56
C SER A 145 -10.08 -6.73 -6.73
N THR A 146 -9.34 -6.86 -5.62
CA THR A 146 -7.87 -6.84 -5.60
C THR A 146 -7.23 -8.10 -5.04
N LEU A 147 -7.89 -8.77 -4.08
CA LEU A 147 -7.37 -9.91 -3.36
C LEU A 147 -8.38 -11.05 -3.44
N ASP A 148 -7.85 -12.27 -3.54
CA ASP A 148 -8.65 -13.47 -3.34
C ASP A 148 -9.25 -13.50 -1.94
N LEU A 149 -10.33 -14.27 -1.77
CA LEU A 149 -10.94 -14.48 -0.45
C LEU A 149 -9.93 -15.12 0.51
N PRO A 150 -10.01 -14.80 1.82
CA PRO A 150 -9.19 -15.48 2.81
C PRO A 150 -9.61 -16.96 2.86
N VAL A 151 -8.64 -17.83 3.15
CA VAL A 151 -8.85 -19.29 3.25
C VAL A 151 -9.21 -19.66 4.68
#